data_AF-A0A9E4BZV2-F1
#
_entry.id   AF-A0A9E4BZV2-F1
#
_cell.length_a   1.000
_cell.length_b   1.000
_cell.length_c   1.000
_cell.angle_alpha   90.00
_cell.angle_beta   90.00
_cell.angle_gamma   90.00
#
_symmetry.space_group_name_H-M   'P 1'
#
loop_
_entity.id
_entity.type
_entity.pdbx_description
1 polymer ?
#
loop_
_entity_poly.entity_id
_entity_poly.type
_entity_poly.pdbx_seq_one_letter_code
_entity_poly.pdbx_strand_id
1 'polypeptide(L)'
;MANTSRISKLLSLMLRHRPDEFGLEIDAYGYAPLDQVVQGVQERYAEVAEADIVSLVKARGQYRFELNEFGIRALYGHSFFVDMDGEPMDPPPDQLYMGTTRSAAQRFTREGISPGDRYYVHLSLTREAAESHSHQRDTPCGPRGRLSIFCPRHGRADRRNSSQLHRPHPR
;
A
#
# COMPACT_ATOMS: atom_id res chain seq x y z
N MET A 1 24.81 -5.52 -7.87
CA MET A 1 23.42 -5.73 -7.42
C MET A 1 22.71 -4.40 -7.49
N ALA A 2 21.71 -4.28 -8.36
CA ALA A 2 20.89 -3.07 -8.44
C ALA A 2 20.20 -2.80 -7.09
N ASN A 3 20.01 -1.53 -6.74
CA ASN A 3 19.51 -1.16 -5.42
C ASN A 3 18.01 -1.53 -5.28
N THR A 4 17.72 -2.68 -4.69
CA THR A 4 16.37 -3.25 -4.54
C THR A 4 15.36 -2.28 -3.92
N SER A 5 15.82 -1.37 -3.04
CA SER A 5 14.98 -0.32 -2.46
C SER A 5 14.55 0.74 -3.49
N ARG A 6 15.41 1.07 -4.46
CA ARG A 6 15.08 1.97 -5.58
C ARG A 6 14.10 1.30 -6.55
N ILE A 7 14.35 0.05 -6.94
CA ILE A 7 13.44 -0.71 -7.81
C ILE A 7 12.06 -0.85 -7.15
N SER A 8 11.99 -1.24 -5.88
CA SER A 8 10.71 -1.35 -5.15
C SER A 8 9.96 -0.01 -5.04
N LYS A 9 10.66 1.13 -4.99
CA LYS A 9 10.04 2.46 -5.04
C LYS A 9 9.53 2.80 -6.44
N LEU A 10 10.29 2.45 -7.49
CA LEU A 10 9.88 2.67 -8.88
C LEU A 10 8.64 1.83 -9.22
N LEU A 11 8.65 0.53 -8.92
CA LEU A 11 7.47 -0.35 -9.03
C LEU A 11 6.26 0.18 -8.25
N SER A 12 6.47 0.80 -7.08
CA SER A 12 5.40 1.44 -6.32
C SER A 12 4.84 2.71 -6.99
N LEU A 13 5.66 3.46 -7.73
CA LEU A 13 5.22 4.63 -8.49
C LEU A 13 4.41 4.18 -9.72
N MET A 14 4.97 3.25 -10.49
CA MET A 14 4.38 2.66 -11.69
C MET A 14 3.02 2.01 -11.38
N LEU A 15 2.98 1.01 -10.48
CA LEU A 15 1.80 0.16 -10.27
C LEU A 15 0.72 0.78 -9.35
N ARG A 16 0.97 1.92 -8.69
CA ARG A 16 0.03 2.50 -7.71
C ARG A 16 -0.38 3.93 -7.98
N HIS A 17 0.42 4.68 -8.74
CA HIS A 17 0.27 6.13 -8.82
C HIS A 17 0.24 6.67 -10.24
N ARG A 18 1.11 6.17 -11.12
CA ARG A 18 1.34 6.74 -12.46
C ARG A 18 1.61 5.65 -13.51
N PRO A 19 0.69 4.70 -13.76
CA PRO A 19 0.91 3.69 -14.81
C PRO A 19 1.09 4.34 -16.20
N ASP A 20 0.26 5.35 -16.50
CA ASP A 20 0.27 6.08 -17.77
C ASP A 20 1.61 6.73 -18.11
N GLU A 21 2.37 7.20 -17.10
CA GLU A 21 3.70 7.82 -17.28
C GLU A 21 4.76 6.83 -17.78
N PHE A 22 4.50 5.52 -17.73
CA PHE A 22 5.38 4.44 -18.17
C PHE A 22 4.73 3.56 -19.24
N GLY A 23 3.61 4.00 -19.83
CA GLY A 23 2.88 3.23 -20.84
C GLY A 23 2.32 1.90 -20.34
N LEU A 24 2.08 1.75 -19.03
CA LEU A 24 1.54 0.50 -18.48
C LEU A 24 0.03 0.44 -18.65
N GLU A 25 -0.43 -0.60 -19.32
CA GLU A 25 -1.85 -0.96 -19.34
C GLU A 25 -2.17 -1.76 -18.07
N ILE A 26 -2.87 -1.11 -17.13
CA ILE A 26 -3.35 -1.76 -15.90
C ILE A 26 -4.81 -2.19 -16.07
N ASP A 27 -5.09 -3.45 -15.77
CA ASP A 27 -6.44 -4.03 -15.81
C ASP A 27 -7.31 -3.60 -14.61
N ALA A 28 -8.57 -4.07 -14.59
CA ALA A 28 -9.50 -3.76 -13.51
C ALA A 28 -9.03 -4.25 -12.13
N TYR A 29 -8.18 -5.29 -12.06
CA TYR A 29 -7.69 -5.94 -10.83
C TYR A 29 -6.27 -5.49 -10.44
N GLY A 30 -5.70 -4.52 -11.16
CA GLY A 30 -4.42 -3.89 -10.87
C GLY A 30 -3.21 -4.55 -11.51
N TYR A 31 -3.39 -5.56 -12.36
CA TYR A 31 -2.30 -6.25 -13.07
C TYR A 31 -1.81 -5.44 -14.27
N ALA A 32 -0.49 -5.39 -14.43
CA ALA A 32 0.20 -4.96 -15.63
C ALA A 32 1.00 -6.14 -16.21
N PRO A 33 1.15 -6.24 -17.55
CA PRO A 33 2.06 -7.19 -18.19
C PRO A 33 3.50 -7.05 -17.66
N LEU A 34 4.14 -8.18 -17.34
CA LEU A 34 5.47 -8.18 -16.72
C LEU A 34 6.54 -7.57 -17.63
N ASP A 35 6.43 -7.80 -18.94
CA ASP A 35 7.32 -7.26 -19.97
C ASP A 35 7.24 -5.72 -20.06
N GLN A 36 6.04 -5.14 -20.06
CA GLN A 36 5.86 -3.68 -19.98
C GLN A 36 6.51 -3.10 -18.71
N VAL A 37 6.34 -3.78 -17.56
CA VAL A 37 6.93 -3.36 -16.29
C VAL A 37 8.45 -3.49 -16.28
N VAL A 38 9.02 -4.53 -16.91
CA VAL A 38 10.46 -4.66 -17.12
C VAL A 38 10.99 -3.50 -17.97
N GLN A 39 10.33 -3.19 -19.09
CA GLN A 39 10.72 -2.08 -19.98
C GLN A 39 10.70 -0.73 -19.24
N GLY A 40 9.61 -0.38 -18.56
CA GLY A 40 9.51 0.88 -17.80
C GLY A 40 10.48 0.98 -16.60
N VAL A 41 10.95 -0.16 -16.07
CA VAL A 41 12.06 -0.17 -15.10
C VAL A 41 13.41 0.03 -15.79
N GLN A 42 13.64 -0.60 -16.95
CA GLN A 42 14.89 -0.51 -17.72
C GLN A 42 15.16 0.89 -18.28
N GLU A 43 14.12 1.70 -18.55
CA GLU A 43 14.28 3.13 -18.89
C GLU A 43 15.09 3.91 -17.84
N ARG A 44 15.03 3.49 -16.57
CA ARG A 44 15.74 4.14 -15.45
C ARG A 44 16.90 3.31 -14.88
N TYR A 45 16.85 1.99 -15.07
CA TYR A 45 17.82 1.02 -14.56
C TYR A 45 18.06 -0.07 -15.61
N ALA A 46 18.78 0.29 -16.68
CA ALA A 46 19.01 -0.58 -17.85
C ALA A 46 19.71 -1.91 -17.52
N GLU A 47 20.35 -2.02 -16.35
CA GLU A 47 20.97 -3.26 -15.88
C GLU A 47 20.00 -4.27 -15.24
N VAL A 48 18.73 -3.91 -15.05
CA VAL A 48 17.74 -4.75 -14.35
C VAL A 48 17.12 -5.77 -15.30
N ALA A 49 17.22 -7.05 -14.94
CA ALA A 49 16.57 -8.14 -15.65
C ALA A 49 15.19 -8.46 -15.04
N GLU A 50 14.33 -9.14 -15.80
CA GLU A 50 13.07 -9.69 -15.30
C GLU A 50 13.29 -10.54 -14.02
N ALA A 51 14.34 -11.35 -14.01
CA ALA A 51 14.72 -12.18 -12.86
C ALA A 51 14.97 -11.38 -11.57
N ASP A 52 15.44 -10.13 -11.65
CA ASP A 52 15.60 -9.25 -10.49
C ASP A 52 14.24 -8.79 -9.95
N ILE A 53 13.30 -8.46 -10.83
CA ILE A 53 11.93 -8.08 -10.46
C ILE A 53 11.21 -9.27 -9.84
N VAL A 54 11.26 -10.45 -10.46
CA VAL A 54 10.69 -11.70 -9.94
C VAL A 54 11.29 -12.04 -8.57
N SER A 55 12.61 -11.88 -8.39
CA SER A 55 13.29 -12.09 -7.11
C SER A 55 12.87 -11.07 -6.05
N LEU A 56 12.65 -9.81 -6.43
CA LEU A 56 12.16 -8.75 -5.55
C LEU A 56 10.73 -9.03 -5.07
N VAL A 57 9.83 -9.47 -5.96
CA VAL A 57 8.45 -9.83 -5.60
C VAL A 57 8.42 -11.05 -4.66
N LYS A 58 9.27 -12.06 -4.91
CA LYS A 58 9.38 -13.27 -4.08
C LYS A 58 10.17 -13.06 -2.78
N ALA A 59 10.79 -11.90 -2.56
CA ALA A 59 11.59 -11.62 -1.37
C ALA A 59 10.72 -11.51 -0.11
N ARG A 60 11.06 -12.29 0.93
CA ARG A 60 10.34 -12.26 2.21
C ARG A 60 10.53 -10.92 2.92
N GLY A 61 9.45 -10.39 3.50
CA GLY A 61 9.50 -9.25 4.42
C GLY A 61 8.21 -8.43 4.40
N GLN A 62 7.74 -8.04 3.21
CA GLN A 62 6.47 -7.33 3.01
C GLN A 62 5.91 -7.70 1.62
N TYR A 63 4.79 -8.41 1.58
CA TYR A 63 4.06 -8.70 0.33
C TYR A 63 3.44 -7.39 -0.19
N ARG A 64 4.19 -6.65 -1.02
CA ARG A 64 3.77 -5.37 -1.61
C ARG A 64 3.21 -5.51 -3.02
N PHE A 65 3.63 -6.58 -3.67
CA PHE A 65 3.36 -6.92 -5.06
C PHE A 65 3.02 -8.40 -5.13
N GLU A 66 2.26 -8.76 -6.15
CA GLU A 66 1.94 -10.13 -6.51
C GLU A 66 2.32 -10.33 -7.97
N LEU A 67 2.73 -11.55 -8.31
CA LEU A 67 3.07 -11.97 -9.66
C LEU A 67 2.41 -13.33 -9.94
N ASN A 68 1.61 -13.41 -10.99
CA ASN A 68 0.95 -14.62 -11.47
C ASN A 68 0.91 -14.64 -13.01
N GLU A 69 0.05 -15.46 -13.60
CA GLU A 69 -0.10 -15.59 -15.06
C GLU A 69 -0.69 -14.35 -15.75
N PHE A 70 -1.42 -13.50 -15.02
CA PHE A 70 -1.96 -12.23 -15.52
C PHE A 70 -0.94 -11.08 -15.47
N GLY A 71 0.24 -11.30 -14.88
CA GLY A 71 1.32 -10.32 -14.77
C GLY A 71 1.58 -9.92 -13.32
N ILE A 72 1.98 -8.66 -13.12
CA ILE A 72 2.38 -8.11 -11.82
C ILE A 72 1.43 -7.00 -11.37
N ARG A 73 0.96 -7.08 -10.11
CA ARG A 73 0.16 -6.02 -9.48
C ARG A 73 0.73 -5.56 -8.15
N ALA A 74 0.29 -4.38 -7.70
CA ALA A 74 0.46 -3.97 -6.30
C ALA A 74 -0.73 -4.44 -5.46
N LEU A 75 -0.48 -4.97 -4.27
CA LEU A 75 -1.54 -5.51 -3.39
C LEU A 75 -2.32 -4.44 -2.61
N TYR A 76 -1.87 -3.18 -2.62
CA TYR A 76 -2.53 -2.06 -1.93
C TYR A 76 -1.91 -0.71 -2.26
N GLY A 77 -2.67 0.34 -1.97
CA GLY A 77 -2.18 1.72 -1.94
C GLY A 77 -2.25 2.46 -3.27
N HIS A 78 -3.06 1.95 -4.20
CA HIS A 78 -3.44 2.66 -5.42
C HIS A 78 -4.06 4.04 -5.10
N SER A 79 -3.75 5.04 -5.93
CA SER A 79 -4.45 6.34 -5.96
C SER A 79 -5.59 6.39 -6.99
N PHE A 80 -5.74 5.34 -7.81
CA PHE A 80 -6.84 5.11 -8.73
C PHE A 80 -7.68 3.91 -8.26
N PHE A 81 -8.86 3.72 -8.87
CA PHE A 81 -9.72 2.56 -8.57
C PHE A 81 -9.12 1.28 -9.13
N VAL A 82 -9.10 0.24 -8.30
CA VAL A 82 -8.81 -1.14 -8.67
C VAL A 82 -9.85 -1.98 -7.94
N ASP A 83 -10.48 -2.90 -8.66
CA ASP A 83 -11.36 -3.90 -8.06
C ASP A 83 -10.48 -4.93 -7.33
N MET A 84 -10.64 -5.00 -6.01
CA MET A 84 -9.87 -5.90 -5.18
C MET A 84 -10.65 -7.21 -5.06
N ASP A 85 -10.24 -8.23 -5.81
CA ASP A 85 -10.73 -9.62 -5.86
C ASP A 85 -10.62 -10.40 -4.53
N GLY A 86 -10.33 -9.73 -3.41
CA GLY A 86 -10.25 -10.32 -2.09
C GLY A 86 -11.62 -10.41 -1.43
N GLU A 87 -12.04 -11.64 -1.10
CA GLU A 87 -13.23 -11.88 -0.29
C GLU A 87 -13.18 -11.11 1.05
N PRO A 88 -14.31 -10.54 1.52
CA PRO A 88 -14.38 -9.94 2.85
C PRO A 88 -13.98 -10.94 3.95
N MET A 89 -13.24 -10.47 4.95
CA MET A 89 -12.95 -11.31 6.12
C MET A 89 -14.23 -11.63 6.90
N ASP A 90 -14.57 -12.92 6.98
CA ASP A 90 -15.66 -13.46 7.79
C ASP A 90 -15.12 -14.51 8.80
N PRO A 91 -15.35 -14.34 10.11
CA PRO A 91 -15.92 -13.16 10.76
C PRO A 91 -15.00 -11.94 10.65
N PRO A 92 -15.56 -10.72 10.60
CA PRO A 92 -14.75 -9.50 10.58
C PRO A 92 -13.97 -9.36 11.88
N PRO A 93 -12.67 -8.99 11.84
CA PRO A 93 -11.85 -8.91 13.04
C PRO A 93 -12.38 -7.84 14.01
N ASP A 94 -12.35 -8.16 15.32
CA ASP A 94 -12.86 -7.26 16.36
C ASP A 94 -12.07 -5.95 16.49
N GLN A 95 -10.80 -5.96 16.09
CA GLN A 95 -9.94 -4.78 16.09
C GLN A 95 -9.06 -4.70 14.84
N LEU A 96 -8.97 -3.49 14.30
CA LEU A 96 -8.03 -3.11 13.26
C LEU A 96 -7.21 -1.87 13.70
N TYR A 97 -6.04 -1.67 13.09
CA TYR A 97 -5.00 -0.76 13.59
C TYR A 97 -4.42 0.18 12.52
N MET A 98 -4.43 1.50 12.75
CA MET A 98 -3.87 2.47 11.80
C MET A 98 -2.93 3.48 12.46
N GLY A 99 -1.62 3.35 12.19
CA GLY A 99 -0.63 4.42 12.38
C GLY A 99 -0.90 5.62 11.45
N THR A 100 -1.12 6.80 12.04
CA THR A 100 -1.41 8.08 11.36
C THR A 100 -0.93 9.27 12.21
N THR A 101 -0.93 10.50 11.68
CA THR A 101 -0.44 11.68 12.40
C THR A 101 -1.40 12.18 13.47
N ARG A 102 -0.89 12.93 14.47
CA ARG A 102 -1.75 13.53 15.50
C ARG A 102 -2.83 14.41 14.91
N SER A 103 -2.45 15.22 13.93
CA SER A 103 -3.37 16.06 13.16
C SER A 103 -4.39 15.22 12.40
N ALA A 104 -3.98 14.13 11.73
CA ALA A 104 -4.89 13.22 11.06
C ALA A 104 -5.81 12.46 12.03
N ALA A 105 -5.33 11.97 13.18
CA ALA A 105 -6.14 11.30 14.19
C ALA A 105 -7.19 12.25 14.82
N GLN A 106 -6.79 13.47 15.15
CA GLN A 106 -7.70 14.53 15.60
C GLN A 106 -8.73 14.89 14.52
N ARG A 107 -8.31 14.92 13.25
CA ARG A 107 -9.19 15.13 12.09
C ARG A 107 -10.20 13.98 11.97
N PHE A 108 -9.74 12.74 11.98
CA PHE A 108 -10.57 11.54 11.84
C PHE A 108 -11.59 11.39 12.97
N THR A 109 -11.28 11.87 14.18
CA THR A 109 -12.22 11.89 15.31
C THR A 109 -13.40 12.85 15.09
N ARG A 110 -13.24 13.89 14.24
CA ARG A 110 -14.30 14.87 13.93
C ARG A 110 -15.00 14.63 12.61
N GLU A 111 -14.23 14.22 11.59
CA GLU A 111 -14.64 14.23 10.18
C GLU A 111 -14.80 12.81 9.60
N GLY A 112 -14.52 11.77 10.39
CA GLY A 112 -14.39 10.39 9.91
C GLY A 112 -13.06 10.14 9.19
N ILE A 113 -12.81 8.88 8.85
CA ILE A 113 -11.55 8.47 8.23
C ILE A 113 -11.61 8.68 6.71
N SER A 114 -10.56 9.27 6.16
CA SER A 114 -10.39 9.47 4.72
C SER A 114 -9.09 8.81 4.26
N PRO A 115 -9.07 8.19 3.06
CA PRO A 115 -7.86 7.55 2.51
C PRO A 115 -6.82 8.55 1.99
N GLY A 116 -7.14 9.86 1.96
CA GLY A 116 -6.25 10.91 1.44
C GLY A 116 -6.09 10.79 -0.07
N ASP A 117 -4.83 10.69 -0.51
CA ASP A 117 -4.43 10.53 -1.92
C ASP A 117 -4.58 9.07 -2.42
N ARG A 118 -4.93 8.14 -1.54
CA ARG A 118 -5.23 6.74 -1.91
C ARG A 118 -6.71 6.60 -2.22
N TYR A 119 -7.05 5.59 -3.02
CA TYR A 119 -8.44 5.21 -3.22
C TYR A 119 -9.05 4.59 -1.94
N TYR A 120 -8.24 3.79 -1.26
CA TYR A 120 -8.63 2.99 -0.10
C TYR A 120 -7.85 3.34 1.17
N VAL A 121 -8.51 3.23 2.32
CA VAL A 121 -7.87 3.27 3.65
C VAL A 121 -7.05 1.98 3.83
N HIS A 122 -6.08 1.94 4.75
CA HIS A 122 -5.19 0.77 4.96
C HIS A 122 -5.02 0.51 6.48
N LEU A 123 -5.64 -0.54 7.03
CA LEU A 123 -5.88 -0.89 8.45
C LEU A 123 -5.32 -2.27 8.88
N SER A 124 -4.48 -2.35 9.89
CA SER A 124 -3.66 -3.54 10.19
C SER A 124 -4.36 -4.51 11.12
N LEU A 125 -4.11 -5.82 10.97
CA LEU A 125 -4.63 -6.84 11.89
C LEU A 125 -3.94 -6.80 13.26
N THR A 126 -2.67 -6.38 13.30
CA THR A 126 -1.92 -6.21 14.55
C THR A 126 -1.35 -4.79 14.67
N ARG A 127 -0.92 -4.42 15.87
CA ARG A 127 -0.31 -3.11 16.14
C ARG A 127 1.10 -3.01 15.55
N GLU A 128 1.90 -4.06 15.69
CA GLU A 128 3.26 -4.18 15.16
C GLU A 128 3.22 -4.18 13.63
N ALA A 129 2.18 -4.84 13.07
CA ALA A 129 1.82 -4.67 11.68
C ALA A 129 1.51 -3.19 11.43
N ALA A 130 0.62 -2.52 12.16
CA ALA A 130 0.40 -1.06 12.05
C ALA A 130 1.63 -0.18 12.33
N GLU A 131 2.80 -0.78 12.60
CA GLU A 131 4.11 -0.19 12.84
C GLU A 131 5.23 -0.72 11.86
N SER A 132 4.95 -1.37 10.68
CA SER A 132 5.97 -1.91 9.68
C SER A 132 6.24 -1.28 8.21
N HIS A 133 5.33 -0.55 7.52
CA HIS A 133 5.40 0.28 6.27
C HIS A 133 5.59 1.86 6.24
N SER A 134 4.93 2.70 7.06
CA SER A 134 4.98 4.21 7.07
C SER A 134 6.16 4.89 7.83
N HIS A 135 5.91 5.98 8.61
CA HIS A 135 6.91 6.96 9.12
C HIS A 135 6.59 7.81 10.42
N GLN A 136 5.95 7.34 11.51
CA GLN A 136 5.85 8.05 12.86
C GLN A 136 5.67 7.28 14.26
N ARG A 137 6.75 7.02 15.06
CA ARG A 137 6.88 5.92 16.07
C ARG A 137 6.13 6.23 17.38
N ASP A 138 5.41 5.22 17.91
CA ASP A 138 4.76 5.11 19.24
C ASP A 138 3.95 6.29 19.83
N THR A 139 2.62 6.10 19.96
CA THR A 139 1.78 6.22 21.19
C THR A 139 0.29 5.97 20.81
N PRO A 140 -0.57 5.35 21.65
CA PRO A 140 -1.99 5.19 21.33
C PRO A 140 -2.75 6.52 21.45
N CYS A 141 -3.50 6.94 20.41
CA CYS A 141 -4.48 8.03 20.54
C CYS A 141 -5.53 8.01 19.40
N GLY A 142 -6.64 7.34 19.69
CA GLY A 142 -7.90 7.35 18.95
C GLY A 142 -9.06 7.00 19.88
N PRO A 143 -10.32 7.18 19.47
CA PRO A 143 -11.48 6.79 20.28
C PRO A 143 -11.48 5.28 20.56
N ARG A 144 -11.97 4.87 21.74
CA ARG A 144 -12.12 3.44 22.06
C ARG A 144 -13.27 2.85 21.22
N GLY A 145 -12.95 1.92 20.33
CA GLY A 145 -13.90 1.21 19.47
C GLY A 145 -13.20 0.10 18.68
N ARG A 146 -13.90 -0.54 17.72
CA ARG A 146 -13.36 -1.62 16.85
C ARG A 146 -12.17 -1.19 15.96
N LEU A 147 -11.76 0.08 16.00
CA LEU A 147 -10.66 0.62 15.20
C LEU A 147 -9.73 1.47 16.07
N SER A 148 -8.51 1.02 16.26
CA SER A 148 -7.50 1.71 17.07
C SER A 148 -6.56 2.55 16.20
N ILE A 149 -6.52 3.86 16.48
CA ILE A 149 -5.70 4.85 15.75
C ILE A 149 -4.50 5.25 16.64
N PHE A 150 -3.30 5.27 16.05
CA PHE A 150 -2.03 5.51 16.75
C PHE A 150 -1.33 6.74 16.20
N CYS A 151 -0.64 7.49 17.08
CA CYS A 151 0.04 8.74 16.76
C CYS A 151 1.16 9.07 17.79
N PRO A 152 2.28 9.70 17.38
CA PRO A 152 3.47 9.86 18.21
C PRO A 152 3.37 10.91 19.34
N ARG A 153 4.21 10.73 20.37
CA ARG A 153 4.66 11.80 21.28
C ARG A 153 6.13 12.10 21.02
N HIS A 154 6.43 13.28 20.47
CA HIS A 154 7.77 13.87 20.25
C HIS A 154 8.93 12.88 19.96
N GLY A 155 9.01 12.36 18.74
CA GLY A 155 10.17 11.55 18.32
C GLY A 155 9.93 10.64 17.10
N ARG A 156 10.06 11.19 15.88
CA ARG A 156 10.19 10.53 14.55
C ARG A 156 10.06 8.97 14.44
N ALA A 157 9.11 8.54 13.60
CA ALA A 157 9.20 7.44 12.59
C ALA A 157 8.86 5.92 12.82
N ASP A 158 7.55 5.55 12.90
CA ASP A 158 6.77 4.26 12.81
C ASP A 158 6.83 3.70 11.43
N ARG A 159 6.18 2.55 11.23
CA ARG A 159 5.69 2.14 9.93
C ARG A 159 4.17 1.63 9.96
N ARG A 160 3.58 0.82 9.02
CA ARG A 160 2.19 0.16 8.82
C ARG A 160 2.14 -1.33 8.23
N ASN A 161 1.02 -2.01 7.84
CA ASN A 161 0.75 -3.50 7.97
C ASN A 161 -0.69 -4.01 7.65
N SER A 162 -1.34 -3.64 6.55
CA SER A 162 -2.77 -3.25 6.60
C SER A 162 -3.78 -3.77 5.52
N SER A 163 -5.09 -3.50 5.68
CA SER A 163 -6.30 -3.98 4.94
C SER A 163 -7.38 -2.87 4.76
N GLN A 164 -8.36 -2.99 3.86
CA GLN A 164 -8.92 -1.78 3.19
C GLN A 164 -10.38 -1.40 3.52
N LEU A 165 -10.72 -0.09 3.37
CA LEU A 165 -12.09 0.47 3.46
C LEU A 165 -12.35 1.47 2.32
N HIS A 166 -13.57 1.40 1.75
CA HIS A 166 -14.04 2.10 0.54
C HIS A 166 -14.42 3.58 0.72
N ARG A 167 -14.45 4.34 -0.39
CA ARG A 167 -15.19 5.61 -0.56
C ARG A 167 -16.54 5.38 -1.25
N PRO A 168 -17.59 6.19 -0.95
CA PRO A 168 -18.81 6.27 -1.76
C PRO A 168 -18.61 7.10 -3.03
N HIS A 169 -19.33 6.75 -4.11
CA HIS A 169 -19.34 7.49 -5.38
C HIS A 169 -20.12 8.83 -5.29
N PRO A 170 -19.65 9.89 -5.96
CA PRO A 170 -20.53 10.99 -6.38
C PRO A 170 -21.39 10.57 -7.59
N ARG A 171 -22.57 11.20 -7.74
CA ARG A 171 -23.38 11.17 -8.97
C ARG A 171 -22.98 12.31 -9.89
#